data_AF-A0A7J6P1J4-F1
#
_entry.id   AF-A0A7J6P1J4-F1
#
_cell.length_a   1.000
_cell.length_b   1.000
_cell.length_c   1.000
_cell.angle_alpha   90.00
_cell.angle_beta   90.00
_cell.angle_gamma   90.00
#
_symmetry.space_group_name_H-M   'P 1'
#
loop_
_entity.id
_entity.type
_entity.pdbx_description
1 polymer ?
#
loop_
_entity_poly.entity_id
_entity_poly.type
_entity_poly.pdbx_seq_one_letter_code
_entity_poly.pdbx_strand_id
1 'polypeptide(L)'
;MAGDENWEIFTGSQAVLKILSSRTSTARWDKARQIHLSLSEIPDRVSLRWVPGHSSITANERADELAAKGASMKEVSAEKEISVRTLRRYQVEAGRLSLRKWWSDKRASLGTSVNDFFYCASHARLWIRGEVTAASSAVVFGRAPTPAYLYRCGVVNSPECDCGAPVGNTRHYLLSCPLLEQAREN
;
A
#
# COMPACT_ATOMS: atom_id res chain seq x y z
N MET A 1 37.22 -14.34 -47.88
CA MET A 1 36.97 -15.28 -46.78
C MET A 1 37.06 -14.44 -45.52
N ALA A 2 35.91 -13.95 -45.01
CA ALA A 2 35.88 -13.29 -43.71
C ALA A 2 36.09 -14.38 -42.65
N GLY A 3 37.08 -14.20 -41.77
CA GLY A 3 37.26 -15.14 -40.66
C GLY A 3 36.10 -14.98 -39.69
N ASP A 4 35.50 -16.09 -39.27
CA ASP A 4 34.54 -16.10 -38.16
C ASP A 4 35.29 -15.65 -36.89
N GLU A 5 35.20 -14.38 -36.55
CA GLU A 5 35.76 -13.89 -35.29
C GLU A 5 34.89 -14.43 -34.14
N ASN A 6 35.53 -14.97 -33.10
CA ASN A 6 34.84 -15.42 -31.90
C ASN A 6 35.07 -14.39 -30.80
N TRP A 7 34.00 -13.76 -30.35
CA TRP A 7 34.05 -12.77 -29.27
C TRP A 7 33.73 -13.43 -27.93
N GLU A 8 34.58 -13.18 -26.94
CA GLU A 8 34.33 -13.59 -25.56
C GLU A 8 34.09 -12.37 -24.67
N ILE A 9 32.93 -12.34 -24.03
CA ILE A 9 32.53 -11.29 -23.08
C ILE A 9 32.56 -11.87 -21.68
N PHE A 10 33.37 -11.29 -20.81
CA PHE A 10 33.46 -11.69 -19.40
C PHE A 10 32.59 -10.78 -18.52
N THR A 11 31.87 -11.36 -17.56
CA THR A 11 31.03 -10.62 -16.61
C THR A 11 31.16 -11.13 -15.19
N GLY A 12 31.20 -10.20 -14.22
CA GLY A 12 31.13 -10.51 -12.79
C GLY A 12 29.75 -10.99 -12.31
N SER A 13 28.70 -10.84 -13.12
CA SER A 13 27.31 -11.07 -12.69
C SER A 13 26.75 -12.43 -13.12
N GLN A 14 26.75 -13.40 -12.21
CA GLN A 14 26.07 -14.68 -12.43
C GLN A 14 24.56 -14.52 -12.69
N ALA A 15 23.94 -13.48 -12.11
CA ALA A 15 22.53 -13.21 -12.31
C ALA A 15 22.23 -12.87 -13.77
N VAL A 16 23.05 -12.01 -14.41
CA VAL A 16 22.91 -11.64 -15.82
C VAL A 16 22.99 -12.88 -16.72
N LEU A 17 23.94 -13.77 -16.48
CA LEU A 17 24.08 -15.01 -17.26
C LEU A 17 22.88 -15.95 -17.10
N LYS A 18 22.33 -16.08 -15.89
CA LYS A 18 21.10 -16.85 -15.65
C LYS A 18 19.89 -16.27 -16.38
N ILE A 19 19.79 -14.94 -16.45
CA ILE A 19 18.71 -14.26 -17.17
C ILE A 19 18.87 -14.47 -18.67
N LEU A 20 20.07 -14.26 -19.21
CA LEU A 20 20.35 -14.38 -20.64
C LEU A 20 20.29 -15.84 -21.13
N SER A 21 20.58 -16.82 -20.28
CA SER A 21 20.42 -18.24 -20.63
C SER A 21 18.96 -18.71 -20.60
N SER A 22 18.07 -18.00 -19.89
CA SER A 22 16.66 -18.36 -19.82
C SER A 22 15.87 -17.81 -21.02
N ARG A 23 15.26 -18.70 -21.82
CA ARG A 23 14.41 -18.33 -22.97
C ARG A 23 13.00 -17.88 -22.59
N THR A 24 12.67 -17.88 -21.30
CA THR A 24 11.33 -17.58 -20.79
C THR A 24 11.10 -16.07 -20.70
N SER A 25 10.48 -15.52 -21.73
CA SER A 25 9.96 -14.16 -21.80
C SER A 25 8.80 -13.96 -20.83
N THR A 26 9.09 -13.46 -19.63
CA THR A 26 8.09 -12.72 -18.83
C THR A 26 8.59 -11.29 -18.68
N ALA A 27 7.64 -10.34 -18.68
CA ALA A 27 7.78 -8.89 -18.87
C ALA A 27 8.72 -8.11 -17.91
N ARG A 28 9.65 -8.76 -17.20
CA ARG A 28 10.63 -8.15 -16.28
C ARG A 28 11.93 -7.69 -16.96
N TRP A 29 12.07 -7.80 -18.28
CA TRP A 29 13.39 -7.76 -18.92
C TRP A 29 13.45 -7.05 -20.27
N ASP A 30 12.96 -5.81 -20.37
CA ASP A 30 13.16 -5.00 -21.58
C ASP A 30 14.65 -4.89 -21.95
N LYS A 31 15.52 -4.69 -20.96
CA LYS A 31 16.98 -4.66 -21.16
C LYS A 31 17.56 -6.01 -21.60
N ALA A 32 17.12 -7.14 -21.03
CA ALA A 32 17.66 -8.44 -21.47
C ALA A 32 17.15 -8.80 -22.86
N ARG A 33 15.92 -8.41 -23.22
CA ARG A 33 15.40 -8.52 -24.59
C ARG A 33 16.21 -7.67 -25.56
N GLN A 34 16.52 -6.42 -25.20
CA GLN A 34 17.39 -5.54 -26.01
C GLN A 34 18.77 -6.18 -26.21
N ILE A 35 19.38 -6.73 -25.15
CA ILE A 35 20.67 -7.43 -25.27
C ILE A 35 20.57 -8.62 -26.23
N HIS A 36 19.51 -9.43 -26.16
CA HIS A 36 19.33 -10.54 -27.09
C HIS A 36 19.20 -10.08 -28.55
N LEU A 37 18.46 -9.00 -28.80
CA LEU A 37 18.31 -8.43 -30.14
C LEU A 37 19.67 -7.94 -30.66
N SER A 38 20.40 -7.15 -29.86
CA SER A 38 21.74 -6.67 -30.24
C SER A 38 22.73 -7.82 -30.47
N LEU A 39 22.68 -8.87 -29.65
CA LEU A 39 23.53 -10.06 -29.87
C LEU A 39 23.15 -10.84 -31.14
N SER A 40 21.88 -10.80 -31.56
CA SER A 40 21.44 -11.47 -32.79
C SER A 40 21.80 -10.71 -34.07
N GLU A 41 22.11 -9.41 -33.97
CA GLU A 41 22.55 -8.57 -35.07
C GLU A 41 24.05 -8.71 -35.35
N ILE A 42 24.81 -9.28 -34.41
CA ILE A 42 26.25 -9.51 -34.57
C ILE A 42 26.43 -10.80 -35.42
N PRO A 43 27.06 -10.73 -36.60
CA PRO A 43 27.26 -11.90 -37.46
C PRO A 43 28.25 -12.90 -36.87
N ASP A 44 29.14 -12.42 -36.00
CA ASP A 44 30.15 -13.20 -35.31
C ASP A 44 29.59 -13.96 -34.10
N ARG A 45 30.27 -15.03 -33.69
CA ARG A 45 29.86 -15.81 -32.52
C ARG A 45 30.30 -15.10 -31.24
N VAL A 46 29.32 -14.70 -30.43
CA VAL A 46 29.55 -14.11 -29.10
C VAL A 46 29.30 -15.15 -28.01
N SER A 47 30.25 -15.30 -27.09
CA SER A 47 30.12 -16.13 -25.89
C SER A 47 30.25 -15.30 -24.62
N LEU A 48 29.45 -15.62 -23.60
CA LEU A 48 29.43 -14.92 -22.32
C LEU A 48 29.98 -15.83 -21.23
N ARG A 49 31.01 -15.39 -20.51
CA ARG A 49 31.67 -16.15 -19.42
C ARG A 49 31.62 -15.41 -18.10
N TRP A 50 31.42 -16.17 -17.03
CA TRP A 50 31.48 -15.62 -15.68
C TRP A 50 32.93 -15.52 -15.18
N VAL A 51 33.23 -14.44 -14.46
CA VAL A 51 34.46 -14.29 -13.67
C VAL A 51 34.10 -13.88 -12.24
N PRO A 52 34.82 -14.37 -11.22
CA PRO A 52 34.57 -13.98 -9.85
C PRO A 52 34.98 -12.51 -9.60
N GLY A 53 34.12 -11.79 -8.88
CA GLY A 53 34.44 -10.43 -8.40
C GLY A 53 35.46 -10.47 -7.26
N HIS A 54 36.14 -9.34 -7.02
CA HIS A 54 37.11 -9.15 -5.92
C HIS A 54 38.17 -10.26 -5.81
N SER A 55 38.58 -10.81 -6.96
CA SER A 55 39.48 -11.96 -7.05
C SER A 55 40.81 -11.62 -7.72
N SER A 56 41.24 -10.35 -7.69
CA SER A 56 42.50 -9.88 -8.27
C SER A 56 42.62 -10.06 -9.79
N ILE A 57 41.49 -10.21 -10.49
CA ILE A 57 41.46 -10.25 -11.96
C ILE A 57 41.48 -8.81 -12.47
N THR A 58 42.66 -8.35 -12.89
CA THR A 58 42.93 -6.95 -13.23
C THR A 58 41.91 -6.34 -14.21
N ALA A 59 41.50 -7.08 -15.24
CA ALA A 59 40.53 -6.58 -16.22
C ALA A 59 39.13 -6.40 -15.62
N ASN A 60 38.67 -7.34 -14.78
CA ASN A 60 37.37 -7.26 -14.11
C ASN A 60 37.37 -6.15 -13.06
N GLU A 61 38.44 -6.05 -12.26
CA GLU A 61 38.59 -4.99 -11.26
C GLU A 61 38.63 -3.60 -11.90
N ARG A 62 39.30 -3.48 -13.06
CA ARG A 62 39.30 -2.24 -13.81
C ARG A 62 37.92 -1.87 -14.34
N ALA A 63 37.16 -2.86 -14.83
CA ALA A 63 35.78 -2.66 -15.28
C ALA A 63 34.87 -2.23 -14.11
N ASP A 64 34.99 -2.88 -12.94
CA ASP A 64 34.24 -2.54 -11.73
C ASP A 64 34.59 -1.12 -11.22
N GLU A 65 35.87 -0.75 -11.23
CA GLU A 65 36.33 0.59 -10.85
C GLU A 65 35.75 1.67 -11.77
N LEU A 66 35.76 1.44 -13.09
CA LEU A 66 35.19 2.36 -14.07
C LEU A 66 33.67 2.47 -13.94
N ALA A 67 32.98 1.35 -13.71
CA ALA A 67 31.54 1.33 -13.48
C ALA A 67 31.16 2.09 -12.21
N ALA A 68 31.93 1.93 -11.13
CA ALA A 68 31.73 2.67 -9.88
C ALA A 68 31.95 4.19 -10.06
N LYS A 69 32.99 4.58 -10.81
CA LYS A 69 33.22 5.98 -11.18
C LYS A 69 32.05 6.55 -11.97
N GLY A 70 31.56 5.83 -12.99
CA GLY A 70 30.38 6.23 -13.77
C GLY A 70 29.11 6.35 -12.93
N ALA A 71 28.87 5.42 -12.01
CA ALA A 71 27.72 5.49 -11.10
C ALA A 71 27.76 6.69 -10.13
N SER A 72 28.97 7.16 -9.79
CA SER A 72 29.18 8.34 -8.95
C SER A 72 29.05 9.67 -9.72
N MET A 73 29.18 9.64 -11.05
CA MET A 73 28.94 10.79 -11.90
C MET A 73 27.43 11.03 -11.94
N LYS A 74 26.98 12.22 -11.50
CA LYS A 74 25.60 12.68 -11.68
C LYS A 74 25.35 12.97 -13.16
N GLU A 75 25.20 11.94 -13.98
CA GLU A 75 24.46 12.11 -15.21
C GLU A 75 22.98 12.25 -14.84
N VAL A 76 22.50 13.48 -14.90
CA VAL A 76 21.07 13.79 -14.90
C VAL A 76 20.55 13.37 -16.26
N SER A 77 20.33 12.07 -16.47
CA SER A 77 19.46 11.63 -17.54
C SER A 77 18.07 12.17 -17.24
N ALA A 78 17.54 13.00 -18.15
CA ALA A 78 16.28 13.72 -18.00
C ALA A 78 15.05 12.80 -17.94
N GLU A 79 15.21 11.50 -18.15
CA GLU A 79 14.14 10.50 -18.08
C GLU A 79 14.54 9.37 -17.13
N LYS A 80 14.38 9.62 -15.83
CA LYS A 80 14.23 8.50 -14.90
C LYS A 80 12.90 7.84 -15.23
N GLU A 81 12.92 6.76 -16.00
CA GLU A 81 11.80 5.83 -16.09
C GLU A 81 11.45 5.38 -14.67
N ILE A 82 10.39 5.97 -14.11
CA ILE A 82 9.91 5.62 -12.78
C ILE A 82 9.28 4.24 -12.90
N SER A 83 9.87 3.24 -12.25
CA SER A 83 9.31 1.89 -12.29
C SER A 83 7.85 1.89 -11.84
N VAL A 84 7.01 1.03 -12.43
CA VAL A 84 5.60 0.85 -12.02
C VAL A 84 5.50 0.52 -10.52
N ARG A 85 6.49 -0.19 -9.96
CA ARG A 85 6.56 -0.48 -8.53
C ARG A 85 6.74 0.79 -7.71
N THR A 86 7.60 1.69 -8.15
CA THR A 86 7.84 2.99 -7.51
C THR A 86 6.58 3.86 -7.59
N LEU A 87 5.91 3.92 -8.75
CA LEU A 87 4.64 4.61 -8.91
C LEU A 87 3.55 4.06 -7.98
N ARG A 88 3.38 2.73 -7.92
CA ARG A 88 2.43 2.08 -7.00
C ARG A 88 2.75 2.42 -5.55
N ARG A 89 4.03 2.44 -5.17
CA ARG A 89 4.44 2.84 -3.81
C ARG A 89 4.00 4.27 -3.52
N TYR A 90 4.27 5.21 -4.42
CA TYR A 90 3.84 6.60 -4.26
C TYR A 90 2.33 6.76 -4.21
N GLN A 91 1.58 6.01 -5.02
CA GLN A 91 0.11 6.01 -4.97
C GLN A 91 -0.42 5.50 -3.62
N VAL A 92 0.14 4.40 -3.10
CA VAL A 92 -0.22 3.88 -1.77
C VAL A 92 0.11 4.88 -0.68
N GLU A 93 1.28 5.52 -0.76
CA GLU A 93 1.72 6.50 0.23
C GLU A 93 0.86 7.78 0.20
N ALA A 94 0.55 8.29 -0.99
CA ALA A 94 -0.40 9.38 -1.17
C ALA A 94 -1.80 9.02 -0.64
N GLY A 95 -2.29 7.82 -0.94
CA GLY A 95 -3.57 7.32 -0.42
C GLY A 95 -3.58 7.22 1.12
N ARG A 96 -2.48 6.78 1.73
CA ARG A 96 -2.34 6.73 3.19
C ARG A 96 -2.35 8.13 3.81
N LEU A 97 -1.67 9.09 3.20
CA LEU A 97 -1.65 10.49 3.67
C LEU A 97 -3.03 11.15 3.53
N SER A 98 -3.70 10.98 2.38
CA SER A 98 -5.06 11.49 2.17
C SER A 98 -6.06 10.87 3.13
N LEU A 99 -5.96 9.55 3.37
CA LEU A 99 -6.79 8.87 4.36
C LEU A 99 -6.53 9.38 5.77
N ARG A 100 -5.27 9.56 6.17
CA ARG A 100 -4.91 10.15 7.48
C ARG A 100 -5.45 11.57 7.64
N LYS A 101 -5.34 12.40 6.60
CA LYS A 101 -5.86 13.78 6.61
C LYS A 101 -7.38 13.79 6.75
N TRP A 102 -8.08 13.05 5.89
CA TRP A 102 -9.54 12.90 5.96
C TRP A 102 -9.99 12.41 7.34
N TRP A 103 -9.27 11.44 7.92
CA TRP A 103 -9.55 10.95 9.27
C TRP A 103 -9.33 12.00 10.35
N SER A 104 -8.25 12.78 10.29
CA SER A 104 -7.99 13.86 11.22
C SER A 104 -9.11 14.91 11.19
N ASP A 105 -9.52 15.29 9.98
CA ASP A 105 -10.60 16.27 9.77
C ASP A 105 -11.96 15.71 10.25
N LYS A 106 -12.25 14.43 9.96
CA LYS A 106 -13.48 13.78 10.43
C LYS A 106 -13.51 13.57 11.92
N ARG A 107 -12.38 13.22 12.56
CA ARG A 107 -12.26 13.09 14.00
C ARG A 107 -12.57 14.41 14.73
N ALA A 108 -12.15 15.54 14.17
CA ALA A 108 -12.48 16.86 14.70
C ALA A 108 -13.99 17.18 14.60
N SER A 109 -14.66 16.72 13.54
CA SER A 109 -16.09 17.03 13.27
C SER A 109 -17.10 16.03 13.84
N LEU A 110 -16.75 14.76 13.99
CA LEU A 110 -17.68 13.67 14.35
C LEU A 110 -17.39 13.07 15.74
N GLY A 111 -16.35 13.52 16.43
CA GLY A 111 -15.99 13.04 17.78
C GLY A 111 -15.50 11.59 17.83
N THR A 112 -15.15 10.98 16.69
CA THR A 112 -14.85 9.54 16.63
C THR A 112 -13.48 9.21 17.23
N SER A 113 -13.47 8.45 18.33
CA SER A 113 -12.26 8.08 19.07
C SER A 113 -11.49 6.93 18.37
N VAL A 114 -10.24 6.65 18.76
CA VAL A 114 -9.48 5.48 18.24
C VAL A 114 -10.16 4.17 18.67
N ASN A 115 -10.89 4.22 19.79
CA ASN A 115 -11.74 3.13 20.25
C ASN A 115 -12.79 2.78 19.20
N ASP A 116 -13.38 3.77 18.53
CA ASP A 116 -14.41 3.57 17.51
C ASP A 116 -13.88 2.72 16.33
N PHE A 117 -12.59 2.79 16.00
CA PHE A 117 -11.99 1.97 14.94
C PHE A 117 -11.86 0.50 15.35
N PHE A 118 -11.39 0.23 16.58
CA PHE A 118 -11.32 -1.14 17.09
C PHE A 118 -12.71 -1.74 17.29
N TYR A 119 -13.66 -0.94 17.79
CA TYR A 119 -15.08 -1.29 17.81
C TYR A 119 -15.61 -1.53 16.40
N CYS A 120 -15.30 -0.69 15.40
CA CYS A 120 -15.74 -0.90 14.02
C CYS A 120 -15.20 -2.22 13.43
N ALA A 121 -13.93 -2.57 13.69
CA ALA A 121 -13.33 -3.79 13.14
C ALA A 121 -13.87 -5.06 13.82
N SER A 122 -14.07 -5.05 15.15
CA SER A 122 -14.72 -6.16 15.85
C SER A 122 -16.20 -6.26 15.49
N HIS A 123 -16.92 -5.15 15.46
CA HIS A 123 -18.33 -5.05 15.10
C HIS A 123 -18.61 -5.47 13.66
N ALA A 124 -17.75 -5.09 12.71
CA ALA A 124 -17.85 -5.54 11.33
C ALA A 124 -17.71 -7.07 11.20
N ARG A 125 -16.84 -7.70 12.01
CA ARG A 125 -16.74 -9.16 12.04
C ARG A 125 -18.00 -9.80 12.61
N LEU A 126 -18.55 -9.28 13.70
CA LEU A 126 -19.82 -9.75 14.26
C LEU A 126 -20.96 -9.59 13.26
N TRP A 127 -21.00 -8.48 12.51
CA TRP A 127 -22.00 -8.23 11.47
C TRP A 127 -21.93 -9.26 10.34
N ILE A 128 -20.72 -9.53 9.82
CA ILE A 128 -20.51 -10.54 8.77
C ILE A 128 -20.93 -11.93 9.23
N ARG A 129 -20.77 -12.25 10.52
CA ARG A 129 -21.21 -13.52 11.11
C ARG A 129 -22.71 -13.58 11.43
N GLY A 130 -23.45 -12.48 11.24
CA GLY A 130 -24.87 -12.39 11.59
C GLY A 130 -25.14 -12.33 13.10
N GLU A 131 -24.12 -12.05 13.91
CA GLU A 131 -24.20 -12.03 15.39
C GLU A 131 -24.71 -10.69 15.95
N VAL A 132 -24.87 -9.67 15.11
CA VAL A 132 -25.40 -8.35 15.49
C VAL A 132 -26.49 -7.89 14.53
N THR A 133 -27.47 -7.15 15.04
CA THR A 133 -28.56 -6.60 14.25
C THR A 133 -28.29 -5.15 13.82
N ALA A 134 -29.07 -4.65 12.86
CA ALA A 134 -29.08 -3.24 12.48
C ALA A 134 -29.34 -2.31 13.69
N ALA A 135 -30.27 -2.69 14.57
CA ALA A 135 -30.60 -1.94 15.77
C ALA A 135 -29.42 -1.90 16.76
N SER A 136 -28.81 -3.05 17.04
CA SER A 136 -27.61 -3.15 17.90
C SER A 136 -26.47 -2.28 17.36
N SER A 137 -26.29 -2.28 16.04
CA SER A 137 -25.27 -1.47 15.37
C SER A 137 -25.56 0.03 15.49
N ALA A 138 -26.81 0.44 15.32
CA ALA A 138 -27.21 1.83 15.50
C ALA A 138 -26.92 2.31 16.93
N VAL A 139 -27.17 1.47 17.94
CA VAL A 139 -26.84 1.75 19.35
C VAL A 139 -25.32 1.93 19.52
N VAL A 140 -24.51 0.97 19.06
CA VAL A 140 -23.04 0.99 19.19
C VAL A 140 -22.42 2.22 18.51
N PHE A 141 -22.93 2.60 17.33
CA PHE A 141 -22.42 3.75 16.58
C PHE A 141 -23.05 5.08 16.99
N GLY A 142 -23.90 5.11 18.02
CA GLY A 142 -24.58 6.34 18.47
C GLY A 142 -25.52 6.95 17.42
N ARG A 143 -26.07 6.09 16.54
CA ARG A 143 -27.02 6.40 15.46
C ARG A 143 -28.42 5.83 15.74
N ALA A 144 -28.66 5.29 16.91
CA ALA A 144 -30.00 4.94 17.35
C ALA A 144 -30.88 6.20 17.30
N PRO A 145 -32.18 6.09 16.93
CA PRO A 145 -33.11 7.21 16.75
C PRO A 145 -33.53 7.82 18.10
N THR A 146 -32.54 8.30 18.85
CA THR A 146 -32.69 9.00 20.12
C THR A 146 -32.91 10.49 19.87
N PRO A 147 -33.59 11.25 20.75
CA PRO A 147 -33.76 12.69 20.59
C PRO A 147 -32.46 13.43 20.31
N ALA A 148 -31.36 13.06 21.00
CA ALA A 148 -30.05 13.66 20.76
C ALA A 148 -29.47 13.36 19.36
N TYR A 149 -29.74 12.18 18.79
CA TYR A 149 -29.32 11.86 17.41
C TYR A 149 -30.19 12.58 16.39
N LEU A 150 -31.52 12.54 16.57
CA LEU A 150 -32.47 13.20 15.69
C LEU A 150 -32.29 14.72 15.66
N TYR A 151 -31.96 15.34 16.79
CA TYR A 151 -31.64 16.77 16.89
C TYR A 151 -30.37 17.11 16.08
N ARG A 152 -29.31 16.29 16.21
CA ARG A 152 -28.09 16.45 15.37
C ARG A 152 -28.36 16.28 13.88
N CYS A 153 -29.35 15.47 13.52
CA CYS A 153 -29.79 15.31 12.13
C CYS A 153 -30.75 16.41 11.66
N GLY A 154 -31.16 17.34 12.53
CA GLY A 154 -32.13 18.39 12.20
C GLY A 154 -33.56 17.90 12.02
N VAL A 155 -33.89 16.71 12.53
CA VAL A 155 -35.23 16.10 12.42
C VAL A 155 -36.16 16.59 13.53
N VAL A 156 -35.61 16.88 14.71
CA VAL A 156 -36.35 17.42 15.86
C VAL A 156 -35.68 18.69 16.37
N ASN A 157 -36.42 19.53 17.09
CA ASN A 157 -35.97 20.83 17.56
C ASN A 157 -35.34 20.81 18.97
N SER A 158 -35.40 19.69 19.69
CA SER A 158 -34.82 19.53 21.03
C SER A 158 -34.13 18.17 21.17
N PRO A 159 -32.96 18.11 21.83
CA PRO A 159 -32.27 16.85 22.15
C PRO A 159 -32.77 16.21 23.46
N GLU A 160 -33.75 16.81 24.13
CA GLU A 160 -34.23 16.40 25.45
C GLU A 160 -34.95 15.04 25.42
N CYS A 161 -34.88 14.32 26.53
CA CYS A 161 -35.63 13.08 26.73
C CYS A 161 -37.00 13.40 27.35
N ASP A 162 -38.02 12.62 27.01
CA ASP A 162 -39.36 12.73 27.60
C ASP A 162 -39.38 12.54 29.13
N CYS A 163 -38.33 11.94 29.71
CA CYS A 163 -38.17 11.85 31.16
C CYS A 163 -37.72 13.17 31.82
N GLY A 164 -37.54 14.24 31.05
CA GLY A 164 -37.03 15.54 31.50
C GLY A 164 -35.49 15.66 31.53
N ALA A 165 -34.75 14.65 31.06
CA ALA A 165 -33.29 14.76 30.96
C ALA A 165 -32.90 15.71 29.81
N PRO A 166 -31.90 16.58 30.00
CA PRO A 166 -31.52 17.59 29.00
C PRO A 166 -30.99 16.99 27.69
N VAL A 167 -30.52 15.73 27.73
CA VAL A 167 -30.01 15.02 26.55
C VAL A 167 -30.46 13.56 26.56
N GLY A 168 -31.44 13.24 25.72
CA GLY A 168 -31.86 11.87 25.42
C GLY A 168 -30.91 11.20 24.43
N ASN A 169 -29.76 10.72 24.89
CA ASN A 169 -28.82 9.94 24.08
C ASN A 169 -28.82 8.45 24.47
N THR A 170 -28.16 7.60 23.66
CA THR A 170 -28.08 6.16 23.90
C THR A 170 -27.58 5.81 25.30
N ARG A 171 -26.59 6.53 25.82
CA ARG A 171 -26.04 6.29 27.16
C ARG A 171 -27.09 6.53 28.25
N HIS A 172 -27.87 7.60 28.13
CA HIS A 172 -28.98 7.88 29.03
C HIS A 172 -30.02 6.76 29.01
N TYR A 173 -30.52 6.39 27.83
CA TYR A 173 -31.51 5.31 27.71
C TYR A 173 -31.03 3.97 28.28
N LEU A 174 -29.76 3.61 28.03
CA LEU A 174 -29.20 2.34 28.50
C LEU A 174 -28.82 2.30 29.97
N LEU A 175 -28.53 3.44 30.61
CA LEU A 175 -27.92 3.44 31.95
C LEU A 175 -28.72 4.20 33.01
N SER A 176 -29.59 5.14 32.64
CA SER A 176 -30.17 6.07 33.63
C SER A 176 -31.57 6.58 33.32
N CYS A 177 -32.18 6.23 32.19
CA CYS A 177 -33.51 6.72 31.85
C CYS A 177 -34.57 6.01 32.70
N PRO A 178 -35.29 6.72 33.59
CA PRO A 178 -36.27 6.08 34.48
C PRO A 178 -37.43 5.44 33.70
N LEU A 179 -37.75 5.96 32.51
CA LEU A 179 -38.78 5.39 31.64
C LEU A 179 -38.43 4.00 31.10
N LEU A 180 -37.15 3.61 31.13
CA LEU A 180 -36.67 2.30 30.67
C LEU A 180 -36.12 1.42 31.80
N GLU A 181 -36.40 1.74 33.07
CA GLU A 181 -35.88 0.95 34.20
C GLU A 181 -36.30 -0.52 34.12
N GLN A 182 -37.59 -0.77 33.90
CA GLN A 182 -38.12 -2.13 33.79
C GLN A 182 -37.51 -2.92 32.63
N ALA A 183 -37.07 -2.26 31.56
CA ALA A 183 -36.41 -2.92 30.43
C ALA A 183 -34.94 -3.26 30.70
N ARG A 184 -34.32 -2.69 31.75
CA ARG A 184 -32.93 -2.99 32.16
C ARG A 184 -32.85 -4.10 33.19
N GLU A 185 -33.91 -4.26 34.00
CA GLU A 185 -33.99 -5.26 35.07
C GLU A 185 -34.41 -6.67 34.58
N ASN A 186 -34.83 -6.79 33.31
CA ASN A 186 -35.18 -8.05 32.65
C ASN A 186 -34.07 -8.52 31.70
#